data_AF-A0AA85JUG8-F1
#
_entry.id   AF-A0AA85JUG8-F1
#
_cell.length_a   1.000
_cell.length_b   1.000
_cell.length_c   1.000
_cell.angle_alpha   90.00
_cell.angle_beta   90.00
_cell.angle_gamma   90.00
#
_symmetry.space_group_name_H-M   'P 1'
#
loop_
_entity.id
_entity.type
_entity.pdbx_description
1 polymer ?
#
loop_
_entity_poly.entity_id
_entity_poly.type
_entity_poly.pdbx_seq_one_letter_code
_entity_poly.pdbx_strand_id
1 'polypeptide(L)'
;MSGLEALDYQYRSLQIYKMEQIIGRMNSRKSGIIHEFQTDPFLHYAFKGSVFVSWLEENIPTTDEEEAMHLANLFLFYGYIFRLTKSHRSCFQMNKNHWYRFQAPFYWISKISKPDDIDYAVYLMKRSFKKGGFDEDDPEERIFKELSKSLADKWKIIELQAAEQIHLERKRDEADRNILNLQEQAFWRIHRPPKKEKYKLTDPPPRHFSHKQVQIRQEQMRNKKLEKEKLLHGEQYFYLGY
;
A
#
# COMPACT_ATOMS: atom_id res chain seq x y z
N MET A 1 -3.72 -10.02 -27.16
CA MET A 1 -4.36 -9.17 -26.15
C MET A 1 -5.45 -8.37 -26.84
N SER A 2 -6.68 -8.45 -26.36
CA SER A 2 -7.79 -7.66 -26.92
C SER A 2 -7.59 -6.16 -26.64
N GLY A 3 -8.25 -5.28 -27.41
CA GLY A 3 -8.15 -3.82 -27.19
C GLY A 3 -8.54 -3.37 -25.78
N LEU A 4 -9.48 -4.09 -25.14
CA LEU A 4 -9.91 -3.84 -23.76
C LEU A 4 -8.84 -4.22 -22.72
N GLU A 5 -8.10 -5.31 -22.94
CA GLU A 5 -6.99 -5.73 -22.07
C GLU A 5 -5.80 -4.77 -22.14
N ALA A 6 -5.51 -4.23 -23.33
CA ALA A 6 -4.46 -3.24 -23.51
C ALA A 6 -4.79 -1.92 -22.80
N LEU A 7 -6.05 -1.48 -22.88
CA LEU A 7 -6.56 -0.32 -22.16
C LEU A 7 -6.48 -0.53 -20.64
N ASP A 8 -6.96 -1.67 -20.12
CA ASP A 8 -6.91 -1.95 -18.66
C ASP A 8 -5.46 -1.95 -18.14
N TYR A 9 -4.54 -2.55 -18.89
CA TYR A 9 -3.11 -2.54 -18.55
C TYR A 9 -2.53 -1.12 -18.51
N GLN A 10 -2.84 -0.29 -19.51
CA GLN A 10 -2.41 1.11 -19.56
C GLN A 10 -2.99 1.94 -18.39
N TYR A 11 -4.26 1.74 -18.04
CA TYR A 11 -4.89 2.42 -16.90
C TYR A 11 -4.29 2.00 -15.56
N ARG A 12 -4.02 0.70 -15.36
CA ARG A 12 -3.33 0.21 -14.15
C ARG A 12 -1.94 0.81 -14.03
N SER A 13 -1.17 0.85 -15.12
CA SER A 13 0.16 1.46 -15.16
C SER A 13 0.11 2.95 -14.77
N LEU A 14 -0.85 3.71 -15.31
CA LEU A 14 -1.01 5.13 -14.97
C LEU A 14 -1.45 5.34 -13.51
N GLN A 15 -2.34 4.50 -12.99
CA GLN A 15 -2.79 4.56 -11.60
C GLN A 15 -1.62 4.31 -10.64
N ILE A 16 -0.84 3.26 -10.88
CA ILE A 16 0.36 2.90 -10.11
C ILE A 16 1.32 4.10 -10.08
N TYR A 17 1.65 4.63 -11.25
CA TYR A 17 2.53 5.79 -11.36
C TYR A 17 2.03 6.99 -10.54
N LYS A 18 0.74 7.33 -10.64
CA LYS A 18 0.16 8.45 -9.88
C LYS A 18 0.22 8.23 -8.37
N MET A 19 -0.08 7.02 -7.89
CA MET A 19 -0.01 6.69 -6.46
C MET A 19 1.43 6.82 -5.95
N GLU A 20 2.41 6.34 -6.69
CA GLU A 20 3.83 6.44 -6.31
C GLU A 20 4.31 7.89 -6.27
N GLN A 21 3.88 8.74 -7.21
CA GLN A 21 4.16 10.18 -7.18
C GLN A 21 3.58 10.86 -5.93
N ILE A 22 2.37 10.47 -5.53
CA ILE A 22 1.74 10.98 -4.29
C ILE A 22 2.56 10.55 -3.07
N ILE A 23 2.96 9.28 -2.98
CA ILE A 23 3.83 8.79 -1.89
C ILE A 23 5.18 9.51 -1.88
N GLY A 24 5.74 9.81 -3.06
CA GLY A 24 6.93 10.64 -3.18
C GLY A 24 6.76 12.04 -2.59
N ARG A 25 5.61 12.69 -2.87
CA ARG A 25 5.25 13.99 -2.26
C ARG A 25 5.06 13.89 -0.75
N MET A 26 4.43 12.82 -0.27
CA MET A 26 4.22 12.58 1.17
C MET A 26 5.54 12.32 1.93
N ASN A 27 6.58 11.81 1.27
CA ASN A 27 7.91 11.63 1.86
C ASN A 27 8.81 12.89 1.75
N SER A 28 8.30 13.99 1.18
CA SER A 28 9.05 15.25 1.07
C SER A 28 9.36 15.84 2.45
N ARG A 29 10.61 16.19 2.71
CA ARG A 29 11.00 16.86 3.97
C ARG A 29 10.38 18.24 4.18
N LYS A 30 9.91 18.89 3.09
CA LYS A 30 9.37 20.25 3.13
C LYS A 30 7.84 20.31 3.19
N SER A 31 7.18 19.38 2.51
CA SER A 31 5.73 19.42 2.26
C SER A 31 5.04 18.07 2.47
N GLY A 32 5.78 17.08 2.99
CA GLY A 32 5.28 15.73 3.22
C GLY A 32 4.56 15.60 4.55
N ILE A 33 4.33 14.36 4.95
CA ILE A 33 3.76 14.04 6.25
C ILE A 33 4.78 14.39 7.34
N ILE A 34 4.33 15.15 8.33
CA ILE A 34 5.11 15.46 9.52
C ILE A 34 4.98 14.29 10.48
N HIS A 35 6.11 13.69 10.83
CA HIS A 35 6.16 12.63 11.83
C HIS A 35 6.34 13.21 13.23
N GLU A 36 5.36 12.95 14.09
CA GLU A 36 5.47 13.27 15.52
C GLU A 36 6.63 12.49 16.14
N PHE A 37 7.40 13.13 17.02
CA PHE A 37 8.39 12.42 17.83
C PHE A 37 7.69 11.37 18.70
N GLN A 38 8.24 10.15 18.74
CA GLN A 38 7.75 9.05 19.55
C GLN A 38 8.92 8.52 20.38
N THR A 39 8.66 8.17 21.63
CA THR A 39 9.67 7.56 22.51
C THR A 39 9.95 6.11 22.17
N ASP A 40 8.96 5.42 21.60
CA ASP A 40 9.09 4.04 21.14
C ASP A 40 9.74 4.01 19.73
N PRO A 41 10.92 3.38 19.57
CA PRO A 41 11.58 3.24 18.27
C PRO A 41 10.72 2.53 17.22
N PHE A 42 9.81 1.65 17.64
CA PHE A 42 8.87 0.98 16.75
C PHE A 42 7.85 1.95 16.11
N LEU A 43 7.66 3.14 16.66
CA LEU A 43 6.78 4.18 16.11
C LEU A 43 7.54 5.32 15.39
N HIS A 44 8.87 5.26 15.33
CA HIS A 44 9.65 6.22 14.52
C HIS A 44 9.19 6.21 13.06
N TYR A 45 8.99 7.38 12.44
CA TYR A 45 8.46 7.50 11.07
C TYR A 45 7.09 6.85 10.84
N ALA A 46 6.37 6.47 11.89
CA ALA A 46 4.97 6.12 11.80
C ALA A 46 4.10 7.37 11.75
N PHE A 47 2.87 7.23 11.27
CA PHE A 47 1.87 8.28 11.28
C PHE A 47 0.49 7.70 11.60
N LYS A 48 -0.37 8.54 12.18
CA LYS A 48 -1.76 8.18 12.47
C LYS A 48 -2.61 8.28 11.20
N GLY A 49 -3.72 7.56 11.17
CA GLY A 49 -4.62 7.59 10.01
C GLY A 49 -5.16 8.99 9.70
N SER A 50 -5.47 9.78 10.74
CA SER A 50 -5.95 11.17 10.56
C SER A 50 -4.93 12.06 9.84
N VAL A 51 -3.64 11.94 10.16
CA VAL A 51 -2.58 12.73 9.51
C VAL A 51 -2.50 12.42 8.02
N PHE A 52 -2.66 11.15 7.66
CA PHE A 52 -2.66 10.74 6.25
C PHE A 52 -3.86 11.29 5.48
N VAL A 53 -5.05 11.26 6.08
CA VAL A 53 -6.29 11.77 5.47
C VAL A 53 -6.22 13.30 5.31
N SER A 54 -5.83 14.04 6.35
CA SER A 54 -5.69 15.50 6.25
C SER A 54 -4.67 15.90 5.19
N TRP A 55 -3.54 15.19 5.09
CA TRP A 55 -2.59 15.48 4.02
C TRP A 55 -3.20 15.27 2.63
N LEU A 56 -4.01 14.22 2.44
CA LEU A 56 -4.71 13.97 1.18
C LEU A 56 -5.69 15.11 0.85
N GLU A 57 -6.49 15.57 1.81
CA GLU A 57 -7.44 16.67 1.61
C GLU A 57 -6.75 17.99 1.23
N GLU A 58 -5.59 18.26 1.83
CA GLU A 58 -4.82 19.48 1.55
C GLU A 58 -4.08 19.46 0.21
N ASN A 59 -3.66 18.27 -0.25
CA ASN A 59 -2.72 18.12 -1.38
C ASN A 59 -3.32 17.49 -2.63
N ILE A 60 -4.49 16.87 -2.50
CA ILE A 60 -5.22 16.20 -3.57
C ILE A 60 -6.63 16.78 -3.61
N PRO A 61 -7.17 17.10 -4.79
CA PRO A 61 -8.53 17.60 -4.92
C PRO A 61 -9.55 16.51 -4.59
N THR A 62 -9.88 16.35 -3.32
CA THR A 62 -10.98 15.55 -2.80
C THR A 62 -12.22 16.44 -2.59
N THR A 63 -13.39 15.83 -2.57
CA THR A 63 -14.69 16.50 -2.46
C THR A 63 -15.14 16.56 -1.00
N ASP A 64 -14.84 15.51 -0.24
CA ASP A 64 -15.19 15.33 1.17
C ASP A 64 -14.19 14.35 1.85
N GLU A 65 -14.33 14.20 3.17
CA GLU A 65 -13.52 13.28 3.99
C GLU A 65 -13.70 11.82 3.54
N GLU A 66 -14.89 11.44 3.04
CA GLU A 66 -15.16 10.07 2.58
C GLU A 66 -14.33 9.73 1.34
N GLU A 67 -14.17 10.67 0.41
CA GLU A 67 -13.30 10.51 -0.76
C GLU A 67 -11.83 10.39 -0.36
N ALA A 68 -11.36 11.19 0.60
CA ALA A 68 -10.00 11.10 1.14
C ALA A 68 -9.76 9.78 1.87
N MET A 69 -10.73 9.33 2.67
CA MET A 69 -10.72 8.02 3.34
C MET A 69 -10.71 6.86 2.34
N HIS A 70 -11.46 6.98 1.25
CA HIS A 70 -11.43 6.00 0.17
C HIS A 70 -10.05 5.92 -0.48
N LEU A 71 -9.42 7.06 -0.80
CA LEU A 71 -8.05 7.10 -1.30
C LEU A 71 -7.07 6.45 -0.31
N ALA A 72 -7.18 6.75 0.99
CA ALA A 72 -6.35 6.12 2.02
C ALA A 72 -6.51 4.59 2.06
N ASN A 73 -7.75 4.10 1.89
CA ASN A 73 -8.02 2.68 1.76
C ASN A 73 -7.37 2.07 0.51
N LEU A 74 -7.34 2.78 -0.61
CA LEU A 74 -6.61 2.33 -1.80
C LEU A 74 -5.10 2.26 -1.56
N PHE A 75 -4.49 3.25 -0.89
CA PHE A 75 -3.06 3.19 -0.56
C PHE A 75 -2.70 1.98 0.33
N LEU A 76 -3.57 1.62 1.27
CA LEU A 76 -3.42 0.42 2.09
C LEU A 76 -3.60 -0.85 1.25
N PHE A 77 -4.64 -0.90 0.42
CA PHE A 77 -4.96 -2.06 -0.43
C PHE A 77 -3.85 -2.37 -1.45
N TYR A 78 -3.27 -1.35 -2.07
CA TYR A 78 -2.16 -1.49 -3.01
C TYR A 78 -0.79 -1.61 -2.35
N GLY A 79 -0.72 -1.56 -1.01
CA GLY A 79 0.50 -1.83 -0.26
C GLY A 79 1.52 -0.72 -0.23
N TYR A 80 1.13 0.52 -0.52
CA TYR A 80 2.03 1.67 -0.36
C TYR A 80 2.16 2.09 1.10
N ILE A 81 1.17 1.75 1.93
CA ILE A 81 1.22 1.88 3.37
C ILE A 81 0.84 0.55 4.01
N PHE A 82 1.33 0.30 5.23
CA PHE A 82 0.94 -0.84 6.03
C PHE A 82 0.71 -0.44 7.47
N ARG A 83 -0.12 -1.21 8.17
CA ARG A 83 -0.49 -0.95 9.56
C ARG A 83 0.50 -1.62 10.51
N LEU A 84 0.88 -0.91 11.57
CA LEU A 84 1.74 -1.43 12.64
C LEU A 84 0.97 -2.19 13.72
N THR A 85 -0.28 -1.78 14.00
CA THR A 85 -1.15 -2.45 14.97
C THR A 85 -1.92 -3.61 14.36
N LYS A 86 -2.00 -4.73 15.09
CA LYS A 86 -2.85 -5.86 14.70
C LYS A 86 -4.32 -5.42 14.67
N SER A 87 -5.04 -5.82 13.63
CA SER A 87 -6.48 -5.59 13.51
C SER A 87 -7.06 -6.66 12.61
N HIS A 88 -8.26 -7.12 12.95
CA HIS A 88 -9.03 -8.05 12.11
C HIS A 88 -9.66 -7.34 10.90
N ARG A 89 -9.65 -6.00 10.86
CA ARG A 89 -10.22 -5.23 9.74
C ARG A 89 -9.17 -5.02 8.66
N SER A 90 -9.53 -5.39 7.42
CA SER A 90 -8.69 -5.18 6.23
C SER A 90 -8.70 -3.74 5.71
N CYS A 91 -9.74 -2.96 6.01
CA CYS A 91 -9.87 -1.58 5.54
C CYS A 91 -9.07 -0.58 6.38
N PHE A 92 -8.72 0.56 5.78
CA PHE A 92 -8.09 1.69 6.47
C PHE A 92 -8.97 2.22 7.61
N GLN A 93 -8.34 2.72 8.66
CA GLN A 93 -9.01 3.21 9.88
C GLN A 93 -8.35 4.51 10.32
N MET A 94 -9.17 5.54 10.52
CA MET A 94 -8.73 6.88 10.95
C MET A 94 -8.62 7.04 12.47
N ASN A 95 -9.08 6.06 13.25
CA ASN A 95 -9.07 6.15 14.70
C ASN A 95 -7.64 6.33 15.26
N LYS A 96 -7.54 6.91 16.47
CA LYS A 96 -6.26 7.24 17.12
C LYS A 96 -5.40 6.01 17.49
N ASN A 97 -5.94 4.81 17.37
CA ASN A 97 -5.31 3.57 17.82
C ASN A 97 -4.54 2.85 16.70
N HIS A 98 -4.62 3.35 15.45
CA HIS A 98 -3.94 2.75 14.32
C HIS A 98 -2.80 3.63 13.80
N TRP A 99 -1.61 3.06 13.85
CA TRP A 99 -0.39 3.59 13.27
C TRP A 99 -0.11 2.92 11.94
N TYR A 100 0.37 3.71 11.00
CA TYR A 100 0.75 3.28 9.66
C TYR A 100 2.19 3.71 9.36
N ARG A 101 2.83 3.01 8.44
CA ARG A 101 4.12 3.39 7.84
C ARG A 101 4.03 3.25 6.33
N PHE A 102 4.88 4.01 5.64
CA PHE A 102 5.12 3.81 4.22
C PHE A 102 5.85 2.49 3.98
N GLN A 103 5.42 1.76 2.96
CA GLN A 103 6.08 0.55 2.50
C GLN A 103 7.38 0.89 1.77
N ALA A 104 8.39 0.03 1.92
CA ALA A 104 9.65 0.16 1.20
C ALA A 104 9.43 0.04 -0.32
N PRO A 105 10.09 0.86 -1.16
CA PRO A 105 9.91 0.83 -2.62
C PRO A 105 10.16 -0.54 -3.27
N PHE A 106 11.01 -1.38 -2.67
CA PHE A 106 11.24 -2.75 -3.12
C PHE A 106 9.94 -3.59 -3.16
N TYR A 107 9.02 -3.36 -2.23
CA TYR A 107 7.75 -4.07 -2.13
C TYR A 107 6.60 -3.40 -2.90
N TRP A 108 6.87 -2.35 -3.69
CA TRP A 108 5.84 -1.71 -4.49
C TRP A 108 5.39 -2.60 -5.64
N ILE A 109 4.10 -2.53 -5.96
CA ILE A 109 3.47 -3.32 -7.02
C ILE A 109 4.03 -3.02 -8.42
N SER A 110 4.67 -1.86 -8.63
CA SER A 110 5.42 -1.56 -9.87
C SER A 110 6.72 -2.36 -10.00
N LYS A 111 7.30 -2.80 -8.89
CA LYS A 111 8.56 -3.55 -8.86
C LYS A 111 8.32 -5.05 -8.91
N ILE A 112 7.36 -5.53 -8.11
CA ILE A 112 7.05 -6.96 -8.00
C ILE A 112 5.57 -7.14 -8.22
N SER A 113 5.17 -7.31 -9.49
CA SER A 113 3.76 -7.50 -9.84
C SER A 113 3.27 -8.94 -9.59
N LYS A 114 4.16 -9.92 -9.69
CA LYS A 114 3.85 -11.34 -9.48
C LYS A 114 5.03 -12.03 -8.76
N PRO A 115 5.02 -12.09 -7.42
CA PRO A 115 6.05 -12.82 -6.68
C PRO A 115 5.97 -14.32 -6.93
N ASP A 116 7.13 -14.98 -6.93
CA ASP A 116 7.28 -16.42 -7.18
C ASP A 116 6.79 -17.25 -5.99
N ASP A 117 6.39 -18.48 -6.26
CA ASP A 117 5.99 -19.46 -5.26
C ASP A 117 7.17 -19.90 -4.39
N ILE A 118 8.40 -19.84 -4.91
CA ILE A 118 9.63 -20.07 -4.12
C ILE A 118 9.77 -18.99 -3.04
N ASP A 119 9.66 -17.72 -3.39
CA ASP A 119 9.76 -16.61 -2.44
C ASP A 119 8.67 -16.71 -1.35
N TYR A 120 7.46 -17.10 -1.76
CA TYR A 120 6.36 -17.28 -0.81
C TYR A 120 6.59 -18.47 0.11
N ALA A 121 7.13 -19.58 -0.40
CA ALA A 121 7.52 -20.73 0.40
C ALA A 121 8.61 -20.37 1.42
N VAL A 122 9.60 -19.54 1.04
CA VAL A 122 10.62 -19.02 1.97
C VAL A 122 9.98 -18.19 3.08
N TYR A 123 9.06 -17.28 2.76
CA TYR A 123 8.32 -16.50 3.77
C TYR A 123 7.52 -17.39 4.74
N LEU A 124 6.76 -18.35 4.22
CA LEU A 124 5.99 -19.27 5.05
C LEU A 124 6.88 -20.18 5.89
N MET A 125 8.00 -20.64 5.34
CA MET A 125 9.02 -21.40 6.08
C MET A 125 9.59 -20.58 7.24
N LYS A 126 9.93 -19.31 7.01
CA LYS A 126 10.40 -18.41 8.08
C LYS A 126 9.36 -18.29 9.20
N ARG A 127 8.07 -18.15 8.85
CA ARG A 127 6.98 -18.10 9.83
C ARG A 127 6.85 -19.40 10.61
N SER A 128 6.95 -20.54 9.92
CA SER A 128 6.92 -21.86 10.55
C SER A 128 8.04 -22.00 11.60
N PHE A 129 9.28 -21.66 11.23
CA PHE A 129 10.41 -21.70 12.18
C PHE A 129 10.23 -20.77 13.38
N LYS A 130 9.69 -19.56 13.17
CA LYS A 130 9.46 -18.60 14.27
C LYS A 130 8.35 -19.03 15.23
N LYS A 131 7.31 -19.72 14.72
CA LYS A 131 6.15 -20.17 15.50
C LYS A 131 6.29 -21.60 16.05
N GLY A 132 7.27 -22.37 15.57
CA GLY A 132 7.37 -23.81 15.88
C GLY A 132 6.38 -24.67 15.09
N GLY A 133 5.95 -24.21 13.92
CA GLY A 133 4.88 -24.80 13.12
C GLY A 133 3.76 -23.82 12.80
N PHE A 134 2.77 -24.30 12.06
CA PHE A 134 1.52 -23.59 11.82
C PHE A 134 0.42 -24.20 12.69
N ASP A 135 -0.45 -23.34 13.22
CA ASP A 135 -1.67 -23.80 13.91
C ASP A 135 -2.65 -24.39 12.88
N GLU A 136 -3.50 -25.33 13.28
CA GLU A 136 -4.48 -25.97 12.38
C GLU A 136 -5.45 -24.96 11.73
N ASP A 137 -5.74 -23.86 12.43
CA ASP A 137 -6.61 -22.78 11.97
C ASP A 137 -5.88 -21.69 11.15
N ASP A 138 -4.56 -21.78 10.96
CA ASP A 138 -3.81 -20.79 10.16
C ASP A 138 -4.22 -20.94 8.68
N PRO A 139 -4.80 -19.89 8.05
CA PRO A 139 -5.33 -19.99 6.69
C PRO A 139 -4.25 -20.28 5.63
N GLU A 140 -2.98 -20.06 5.96
CA GLU A 140 -1.84 -20.32 5.08
C GLU A 140 -1.23 -21.71 5.28
N GLU A 141 -1.63 -22.47 6.32
CA GLU A 141 -1.10 -23.81 6.59
C GLU A 141 -1.30 -24.76 5.39
N ARG A 142 -2.52 -24.78 4.85
CA ARG A 142 -2.83 -25.59 3.66
C ARG A 142 -1.96 -25.21 2.46
N ILE A 143 -1.71 -23.91 2.27
CA ILE A 143 -0.91 -23.42 1.15
C ILE A 143 0.55 -23.85 1.33
N PHE A 144 1.08 -23.76 2.55
CA PHE A 144 2.42 -24.23 2.88
C PHE A 144 2.60 -25.73 2.58
N LYS A 145 1.61 -26.55 2.95
CA LYS A 145 1.58 -28.00 2.64
C LYS A 145 1.48 -28.30 1.13
N GLU A 146 0.76 -27.48 0.37
CA GLU A 146 0.68 -27.62 -1.09
C GLU A 146 2.02 -27.25 -1.74
N LEU A 147 2.64 -26.14 -1.31
CA LEU A 147 3.95 -25.68 -1.79
C LEU A 147 5.08 -26.67 -1.46
N SER A 148 5.05 -27.31 -0.29
CA SER A 148 6.08 -28.30 0.08
C SER A 148 6.07 -29.52 -0.83
N LYS A 149 4.88 -29.90 -1.34
CA LYS A 149 4.74 -30.99 -2.32
C LYS A 149 5.14 -30.55 -3.72
N SER A 150 4.73 -29.36 -4.15
CA SER A 150 5.01 -28.88 -5.51
C SER A 150 6.48 -28.46 -5.72
N LEU A 151 7.15 -28.01 -4.66
CA LEU A 151 8.55 -27.58 -4.65
C LEU A 151 9.46 -28.57 -3.92
N ALA A 152 9.10 -29.86 -3.91
CA ALA A 152 9.81 -30.90 -3.14
C ALA A 152 11.30 -31.00 -3.50
N ASP A 153 11.65 -30.83 -4.77
CA ASP A 153 13.03 -30.85 -5.30
C ASP A 153 13.87 -29.66 -4.79
N LYS A 154 13.23 -28.53 -4.48
CA LYS A 154 13.86 -27.29 -4.00
C LYS A 154 13.69 -27.05 -2.51
N TRP A 155 12.94 -27.91 -1.81
CA TRP A 155 12.54 -27.69 -0.42
C TRP A 155 13.73 -27.48 0.50
N LYS A 156 14.82 -28.23 0.28
CA LYS A 156 16.01 -28.08 1.11
C LYS A 156 16.66 -26.70 0.99
N ILE A 157 16.69 -26.13 -0.22
CA ILE A 157 17.22 -24.79 -0.46
C ILE A 157 16.32 -23.74 0.19
N ILE A 158 14.99 -23.92 0.13
CA ILE A 158 14.00 -23.06 0.79
C ILE A 158 14.22 -23.04 2.31
N GLU A 159 14.42 -24.20 2.94
CA GLU A 159 14.75 -24.31 4.37
C GLU A 159 16.01 -23.54 4.73
N LEU A 160 17.09 -23.75 3.96
CA LEU A 160 18.38 -23.10 4.20
C LEU A 160 18.29 -21.58 4.03
N GLN A 161 17.61 -21.12 2.98
CA GLN A 161 17.41 -19.69 2.72
C GLN A 161 16.57 -19.05 3.84
N ALA A 162 15.50 -19.70 4.30
CA ALA A 162 14.68 -19.21 5.40
C ALA A 162 15.47 -19.11 6.71
N ALA A 163 16.28 -20.14 7.03
CA ALA A 163 17.12 -20.15 8.22
C ALA A 163 18.17 -19.01 8.19
N GLU A 164 18.82 -18.80 7.04
CA GLU A 164 19.82 -17.73 6.90
C GLU A 164 19.19 -16.33 7.01
N GLN A 165 18.02 -16.11 6.40
CA GLN A 165 17.31 -14.83 6.56
C GLN A 165 16.94 -14.56 8.03
N ILE A 166 16.48 -15.57 8.77
CA ILE A 166 16.21 -15.43 10.21
C ILE A 166 17.51 -15.13 10.99
N HIS A 167 18.62 -15.79 10.63
CA HIS A 167 19.92 -15.53 11.25
C HIS A 167 20.35 -14.06 11.05
N LEU A 168 20.20 -13.52 9.84
CA LEU A 168 20.50 -12.12 9.54
C LEU A 168 19.55 -11.14 10.24
N GLU A 169 18.25 -11.45 10.29
CA GLU A 169 17.26 -10.64 11.02
C GLU A 169 17.56 -10.53 12.52
N ARG A 170 18.12 -11.58 13.14
CA ARG A 170 18.51 -11.58 14.56
C ARG A 170 19.70 -10.67 14.87
N LYS A 171 20.46 -10.23 13.86
CA LYS A 171 21.56 -9.26 14.02
C LYS A 171 21.06 -7.81 14.09
N ARG A 172 19.78 -7.57 13.76
CA ARG A 172 19.16 -6.24 13.83
C ARG A 172 18.56 -6.02 15.21
N ASP A 173 18.32 -4.75 15.55
CA ASP A 173 17.56 -4.43 16.75
C ASP A 173 16.11 -4.94 16.64
N GLU A 174 15.43 -5.01 17.79
CA GLU A 174 14.09 -5.58 17.85
C GLU A 174 13.07 -4.76 17.08
N ALA A 175 13.16 -3.43 17.13
CA ALA A 175 12.24 -2.52 16.46
C ALA A 175 12.33 -2.69 14.93
N ASP A 176 13.53 -2.61 14.35
CA ASP A 176 13.75 -2.80 12.92
C ASP A 176 13.36 -4.20 12.47
N ARG A 177 13.70 -5.23 13.25
CA ARG A 177 13.28 -6.61 12.97
C ARG A 177 11.76 -6.73 12.91
N ASN A 178 11.04 -6.10 13.83
CA ASN A 178 9.58 -6.11 13.84
C ASN A 178 8.98 -5.34 12.65
N ILE A 179 9.58 -4.21 12.27
CA ILE A 179 9.16 -3.44 11.10
C ILE A 179 9.39 -4.22 9.80
N LEU A 180 10.55 -4.84 9.63
CA LEU A 180 10.86 -5.66 8.46
C LEU A 180 9.88 -6.84 8.33
N ASN A 181 9.57 -7.51 9.45
CA ASN A 181 8.55 -8.57 9.47
C ASN A 181 7.17 -8.06 9.05
N LEU A 182 6.76 -6.87 9.49
CA LEU A 182 5.46 -6.27 9.13
C LEU A 182 5.42 -5.81 7.67
N GLN A 183 6.53 -5.28 7.14
CA GLN A 183 6.67 -4.91 5.73
C GLN A 183 6.51 -6.13 4.82
N GLU A 184 7.25 -7.20 5.10
CA GLU A 184 7.17 -8.47 4.37
C GLU A 184 5.77 -9.09 4.48
N GLN A 185 5.19 -9.11 5.68
CA GLN A 185 3.82 -9.59 5.88
C GLN A 185 2.79 -8.78 5.09
N ALA A 186 2.91 -7.45 5.08
CA ALA A 186 2.00 -6.58 4.34
C ALA A 186 2.08 -6.84 2.83
N PHE A 187 3.29 -7.04 2.31
CA PHE A 187 3.52 -7.44 0.93
C PHE A 187 2.79 -8.76 0.60
N TRP A 188 3.01 -9.83 1.38
CA TRP A 188 2.39 -11.12 1.10
C TRP A 188 0.88 -11.13 1.23
N ARG A 189 0.30 -10.35 2.16
CA ARG A 189 -1.15 -10.21 2.25
C ARG A 189 -1.78 -9.72 0.95
N ILE A 190 -1.11 -8.84 0.22
CA ILE A 190 -1.63 -8.27 -1.03
C ILE A 190 -1.48 -9.25 -2.20
N HIS A 191 -0.34 -9.94 -2.27
CA HIS A 191 -0.01 -10.82 -3.39
C HIS A 191 -0.51 -12.27 -3.22
N ARG A 192 -0.81 -12.70 -2.00
CA ARG A 192 -1.32 -14.02 -1.64
C ARG A 192 -2.41 -13.87 -0.55
N PRO A 193 -3.50 -13.14 -0.83
CA PRO A 193 -4.52 -12.87 0.16
C PRO A 193 -5.19 -14.16 0.65
N PRO A 194 -5.49 -14.30 1.96
CA PRO A 194 -6.28 -15.41 2.46
C PRO A 194 -7.63 -15.49 1.72
N LYS A 195 -8.17 -16.70 1.54
CA LYS A 195 -9.38 -16.97 0.74
C LYS A 195 -10.65 -16.15 1.12
N LYS A 196 -10.61 -15.37 2.20
CA LYS A 196 -11.72 -14.55 2.72
C LYS A 196 -11.70 -13.08 2.24
N GLU A 197 -10.71 -12.65 1.45
CA GLU A 197 -10.68 -11.26 0.96
C GLU A 197 -11.62 -11.03 -0.23
N LYS A 198 -12.35 -9.91 -0.19
CA LYS A 198 -13.36 -9.53 -1.20
C LYS A 198 -12.75 -9.14 -2.56
N TYR A 199 -11.49 -8.71 -2.58
CA TYR A 199 -10.82 -8.18 -3.77
C TYR A 199 -9.36 -8.65 -3.79
N LYS A 200 -8.88 -9.11 -4.94
CA LYS A 200 -7.49 -9.45 -5.22
C LYS A 200 -6.81 -8.30 -5.95
N LEU A 201 -5.48 -8.17 -5.84
CA LEU A 201 -4.71 -7.18 -6.60
C LEU A 201 -4.93 -7.28 -8.13
N THR A 202 -5.21 -8.49 -8.61
CA THR A 202 -5.51 -8.77 -10.03
C THR A 202 -6.91 -8.34 -10.44
N ASP A 203 -7.84 -8.19 -9.49
CA ASP A 203 -9.20 -7.78 -9.77
C ASP A 203 -9.22 -6.34 -10.29
N PRO A 204 -10.23 -5.95 -11.10
CA PRO A 204 -10.40 -4.56 -11.46
C PRO A 204 -10.49 -3.70 -10.18
N PRO A 205 -9.88 -2.50 -10.16
CA PRO A 205 -9.91 -1.63 -8.99
C PRO A 205 -11.35 -1.49 -8.48
N PRO A 206 -11.62 -1.62 -7.18
CA PRO A 206 -12.95 -1.36 -6.65
C PRO A 206 -13.28 0.12 -6.90
N ARG A 207 -14.14 0.40 -7.89
CA ARG A 207 -14.57 1.77 -8.22
C ARG A 207 -15.91 2.04 -7.57
N HIS A 208 -16.00 3.07 -6.74
CA HIS A 208 -17.29 3.58 -6.28
C HIS A 208 -18.05 4.37 -7.37
N PHE A 209 -17.39 4.69 -8.48
CA PHE A 209 -17.94 5.49 -9.57
C PHE A 209 -17.85 4.76 -10.91
N SER A 210 -18.94 4.80 -11.67
CA SER A 210 -18.98 4.37 -13.07
C SER A 210 -18.03 5.21 -13.93
N HIS A 211 -17.56 4.67 -15.06
CA HIS A 211 -16.73 5.40 -16.03
C HIS A 211 -17.35 6.75 -16.44
N LYS A 212 -18.68 6.80 -16.57
CA LYS A 212 -19.43 8.02 -16.91
C LYS A 212 -19.33 9.08 -15.82
N GLN A 213 -19.45 8.69 -14.54
CA GLN A 213 -19.28 9.61 -13.41
C GLN A 213 -17.85 10.16 -13.32
N VAL A 214 -16.84 9.35 -13.64
CA VAL A 214 -15.43 9.80 -13.68
C VAL A 214 -15.21 10.85 -14.77
N GLN A 215 -15.76 10.66 -15.97
CA GLN A 215 -15.64 11.63 -17.07
C GLN A 215 -16.27 12.97 -16.72
N ILE A 216 -17.48 12.96 -16.14
CA ILE A 216 -18.17 14.16 -15.67
C ILE A 216 -17.31 14.90 -14.63
N ARG A 217 -16.73 14.17 -13.67
CA ARG A 217 -15.89 14.76 -12.62
C ARG A 217 -14.60 15.37 -13.18
N GLN A 218 -13.97 14.72 -14.16
CA GLN A 218 -12.78 15.26 -14.85
C GLN A 218 -13.08 16.54 -15.62
N GLU A 219 -14.27 16.65 -16.21
CA GLU A 219 -14.74 17.85 -16.89
C GLU A 219 -15.01 18.98 -15.88
N GLN A 220 -15.71 18.70 -14.78
CA GLN A 220 -15.92 19.65 -13.70
C GLN A 220 -14.61 20.18 -13.11
N MET A 221 -13.64 19.29 -12.90
CA MET A 221 -12.30 19.64 -12.42
C MET A 221 -11.52 20.53 -13.39
N ARG A 222 -11.59 20.23 -14.70
CA ARG A 222 -11.01 21.08 -15.74
C ARG A 222 -11.66 22.46 -15.76
N ASN A 223 -12.99 22.52 -15.66
CA ASN A 223 -13.74 23.77 -15.66
C ASN A 223 -13.40 24.62 -14.43
N LYS A 224 -13.35 24.03 -13.23
CA LYS A 224 -12.91 24.72 -12.00
C LYS A 224 -11.48 25.26 -12.11
N LYS A 225 -10.57 24.49 -12.73
CA LYS A 225 -9.18 24.94 -12.96
C LYS A 225 -9.14 26.14 -13.90
N LEU A 226 -9.91 26.09 -14.99
CA LEU A 226 -10.05 27.20 -15.95
C LEU A 226 -10.63 28.45 -15.29
N GLU A 227 -11.65 28.30 -14.44
CA GLU A 227 -12.24 29.42 -13.70
C GLU A 227 -11.23 30.05 -12.73
N LYS A 228 -10.46 29.23 -12.02
CA LYS A 228 -9.41 29.71 -11.11
C LYS A 228 -8.29 30.44 -11.85
N GLU A 229 -7.88 29.95 -13.02
CA GLU A 229 -6.91 30.63 -13.89
C GLU A 229 -7.47 31.96 -14.43
N LYS A 230 -8.76 32.01 -14.80
CA LYS A 230 -9.42 33.26 -15.22
C LYS A 230 -9.49 34.28 -14.09
N LEU A 231 -9.78 33.87 -12.86
CA LEU A 231 -9.80 34.74 -11.68
C LEU A 231 -8.40 35.32 -11.39
N LEU A 232 -7.36 34.48 -11.42
CA LEU A 232 -5.97 34.89 -11.21
C LEU A 232 -5.49 35.88 -12.29
N HIS A 233 -5.85 35.65 -13.56
CA HIS A 233 -5.53 36.60 -14.62
C HIS A 233 -6.37 37.87 -14.55
N GLY A 234 -7.66 37.79 -14.20
CA GLY A 234 -8.53 38.95 -14.02
C GLY A 234 -8.06 39.90 -12.91
N GLU A 235 -7.53 39.36 -11.81
CA GLU A 235 -6.95 40.16 -10.72
C GLU A 235 -5.65 40.86 -11.13
N GLN A 236 -4.81 40.28 -12.00
CA GLN A 236 -3.60 40.93 -12.52
C GLN A 236 -3.89 42.17 -13.37
N TYR A 237 -5.01 42.19 -14.10
CA TYR A 237 -5.40 43.37 -14.88
C TYR A 237 -6.00 44.51 -14.04
N PHE A 238 -6.49 44.22 -12.82
CA PHE A 238 -6.95 45.25 -11.89
C PHE A 238 -5.79 45.98 -11.18
N TYR A 239 -4.62 45.35 -11.03
CA TYR A 239 -3.45 45.96 -10.36
C TYR A 239 -2.49 46.71 -11.29
N LEU A 240 -2.65 46.59 -12.62
CA LEU A 240 -1.82 47.29 -13.62
C LEU A 240 -2.54 48.47 -14.29
N GLY A 241 -3.74 48.81 -13.82
CA GLY A 241 -4.54 49.93 -14.30
C GLY A 241 -4.59 51.09 -13.31
N TYR A 242 -3.44 51.70 -12.99
CA TYR A 242 -3.30 53.04 -12.43
C TYR A 242 -2.02 53.70 -12.95
#